data_AF-A0A4D4MKH5-F1
#
_entry.id   AF-A0A4D4MKH5-F1
#
_cell.length_a   1.000
_cell.length_b   1.000
_cell.length_c   1.000
_cell.angle_alpha   90.00
_cell.angle_beta   90.00
_cell.angle_gamma   90.00
#
_symmetry.space_group_name_H-M   'P 1'
#
loop_
_entity.id
_entity.type
_entity.pdbx_description
1 polymer ?
#
loop_
_entity_poly.entity_id
_entity_poly.type
_entity_poly.pdbx_seq_one_letter_code
_entity_poly.pdbx_strand_id
1 'polypeptide(L)'
;MLPRGLVGCVCGRRGKWLIVALWLVLLVVAAPLASKLTGAQDNDAASWLPGSAESTQVLVTSGTFRPEQIPAVVVYAREGGLTAQDKRRIARDADRIKGLTAHGVRGDESRGPAYDTPSAPEAAQIHVPITMDEKGWQELAPAVDSLRDQVGGGGGGLAVHITGPGGTSADFSKAFEGIDSTLLLSAMGVVIVMLLVTYRSITLIFVPLTGVVAALFTAQALIYLLAEHTGLTVNGQSAGILTVLVFGAGTDYALLLVARYREGLRRHEDRHEAMALALNRAGPAVLASGATVVLSMLVLLAAEMNSTRGLGPVAAIGVAIALLAMLTLFPALLLVFGRWIFWPAIPHFGAADPTERGLWARMGRRIAHRPRLVWSGTALVLAALSLGLLQLRASGIGNADAFTGRPDSIVGQEVSARYFPAGTGDPLVVVADQARGDQVRKAVAGTKGVVADSVTVPPGTKPSSGARCCSRRPSPTRPTATPRNGPWSGCATPCTPCPTPGRGWAAAARRCSTWTRRRRTTTWWSSRRSWWSSC
;
A
#
# COMPACT_ATOMS: atom_id res chain seq x y z
N MET A 1 8.30 25.45 -26.63
CA MET A 1 8.70 24.74 -27.87
C MET A 1 9.78 23.74 -27.51
N LEU A 2 9.76 22.52 -28.05
CA LEU A 2 10.86 21.56 -27.84
C LEU A 2 12.14 22.10 -28.49
N PRO A 3 13.32 21.89 -27.88
CA PRO A 3 14.58 22.35 -28.47
C PRO A 3 14.80 21.66 -29.82
N ARG A 4 15.11 22.46 -30.86
CA ARG A 4 15.26 21.99 -32.24
C ARG A 4 16.27 20.83 -32.37
N GLY A 5 17.31 20.82 -31.54
CA GLY A 5 18.30 19.73 -31.49
C GLY A 5 17.72 18.38 -31.06
N LEU A 6 16.79 18.37 -30.10
CA LEU A 6 16.17 17.13 -29.61
C LEU A 6 15.22 16.55 -30.66
N VAL A 7 14.42 17.40 -31.32
CA VAL A 7 13.55 16.96 -32.43
C VAL A 7 14.36 16.44 -33.61
N GLY A 8 15.47 17.09 -33.96
CA GLY A 8 16.38 16.63 -35.02
C GLY A 8 17.06 15.30 -34.69
N CYS A 9 17.44 15.08 -33.43
CA CYS A 9 18.01 13.81 -32.98
C CYS A 9 16.98 12.67 -33.01
N VAL A 10 15.76 12.91 -32.52
CA VAL A 10 14.70 11.90 -32.50
C VAL A 10 14.20 11.56 -33.91
N CYS A 11 13.99 12.58 -34.74
CA CYS A 11 13.36 12.41 -36.05
C CYS A 11 14.36 12.15 -37.19
N GLY A 12 15.66 12.29 -36.94
CA GLY A 12 16.70 12.12 -37.96
C GLY A 12 16.82 10.70 -38.50
N ARG A 13 17.29 10.56 -39.75
CA ARG A 13 17.46 9.25 -40.43
C ARG A 13 18.37 8.28 -39.65
N ARG A 14 19.44 8.80 -39.04
CA ARG A 14 20.38 8.05 -38.19
C ARG A 14 20.04 8.16 -36.70
N GLY A 15 19.55 9.32 -36.26
CA GLY A 15 19.28 9.59 -34.85
C GLY A 15 18.22 8.68 -34.22
N LYS A 16 17.19 8.28 -34.99
CA LYS A 16 16.21 7.27 -34.52
C LYS A 16 16.85 5.95 -34.06
N TRP A 17 17.91 5.51 -34.74
CA TRP A 17 18.61 4.28 -34.38
C TRP A 17 19.45 4.44 -33.11
N LEU A 18 20.05 5.62 -32.91
CA LEU A 18 20.76 5.94 -31.66
C LEU A 18 19.81 5.94 -30.46
N ILE A 19 18.61 6.47 -30.61
CA ILE A 19 17.59 6.47 -29.53
C ILE A 19 17.11 5.06 -29.23
N VAL A 20 16.82 4.26 -30.26
CA VAL A 20 16.42 2.86 -30.06
C VAL A 20 17.54 2.08 -29.37
N ALA A 21 18.80 2.27 -29.79
CA ALA A 21 19.95 1.63 -29.15
C ALA A 21 20.12 2.08 -27.68
N LEU A 22 19.98 3.38 -27.41
CA LEU A 22 20.06 3.93 -26.05
C LEU A 22 19.01 3.30 -25.13
N TRP A 23 17.75 3.25 -25.58
CA TRP A 23 16.67 2.64 -24.81
C TRP A 23 16.83 1.13 -24.67
N LEU A 24 17.40 0.46 -25.66
CA LEU A 24 17.71 -0.96 -25.58
C LEU A 24 18.79 -1.23 -24.51
N VAL A 25 19.84 -0.43 -24.49
CA VAL A 25 20.87 -0.49 -23.43
C VAL A 25 20.28 -0.19 -22.05
N LEU A 26 19.46 0.86 -21.95
CA LEU A 26 18.72 1.18 -20.72
C LEU A 26 17.87 0.00 -20.25
N LEU A 27 17.16 -0.68 -21.17
CA LEU A 27 16.31 -1.81 -20.83
C LEU A 27 17.12 -3.02 -20.35
N VAL A 28 18.25 -3.31 -21.00
CA VAL A 28 19.18 -4.39 -20.58
C VAL A 28 19.70 -4.13 -19.16
N VAL A 29 20.03 -2.88 -18.83
CA VAL A 29 20.49 -2.51 -17.48
C VAL A 29 19.34 -2.46 -16.47
N ALA A 30 18.19 -1.93 -16.87
CA ALA A 30 17.04 -1.72 -16.01
C ALA A 30 16.29 -3.00 -15.67
N ALA A 31 16.18 -3.97 -16.59
CA ALA A 31 15.44 -5.21 -16.38
C ALA A 31 15.83 -5.97 -15.08
N PRO A 32 17.12 -6.27 -14.80
CA PRO A 32 17.50 -6.96 -13.57
C PRO A 32 17.28 -6.11 -12.30
N LEU A 33 17.36 -4.79 -12.40
CA LEU A 33 17.09 -3.87 -11.28
C LEU A 33 15.58 -3.80 -10.99
N ALA A 34 14.77 -3.70 -12.04
CA ALA A 34 13.32 -3.67 -11.95
C ALA A 34 12.76 -4.95 -11.34
N SER A 35 13.30 -6.13 -11.69
CA SER A 35 12.88 -7.40 -11.08
C SER A 35 13.18 -7.47 -9.58
N LYS A 36 14.18 -6.73 -9.08
CA LYS A 36 14.48 -6.65 -7.65
C LYS A 36 13.53 -5.74 -6.89
N LEU A 37 12.79 -4.85 -7.58
CA LEU A 37 11.84 -3.96 -6.91
C LEU A 37 10.81 -4.74 -6.10
N THR A 38 10.35 -5.90 -6.59
CA THR A 38 9.41 -6.75 -5.85
C THR A 38 9.97 -7.21 -4.50
N GLY A 39 11.26 -7.52 -4.42
CA GLY A 39 11.92 -7.89 -3.17
C GLY A 39 12.32 -6.70 -2.29
N ALA A 40 12.33 -5.49 -2.84
CA ALA A 40 12.56 -4.25 -2.08
C ALA A 40 11.26 -3.60 -1.57
N GLN A 41 10.11 -4.25 -1.77
CA GLN A 41 8.84 -3.77 -1.26
C GLN A 41 8.76 -3.99 0.25
N ASP A 42 8.45 -2.93 0.97
CA ASP A 42 8.09 -2.96 2.38
C ASP A 42 6.56 -3.06 2.47
N ASN A 43 6.08 -4.24 2.88
CA ASN A 43 4.66 -4.53 3.00
C ASN A 43 4.21 -4.62 4.48
N ASP A 44 5.05 -4.18 5.41
CA ASP A 44 4.75 -4.21 6.85
C ASP A 44 3.60 -3.26 7.18
N ALA A 45 2.85 -3.52 8.26
CA ALA A 45 1.74 -2.66 8.67
C ALA A 45 2.16 -1.20 8.89
N ALA A 46 3.42 -0.96 9.32
CA ALA A 46 3.97 0.37 9.52
C ALA A 46 4.08 1.20 8.23
N SER A 47 4.25 0.54 7.07
CA SER A 47 4.29 1.22 5.76
C SER A 47 2.93 1.84 5.39
N TRP A 48 1.85 1.37 6.01
CA TRP A 48 0.47 1.81 5.76
C TRP A 48 -0.02 2.88 6.75
N LEU A 49 0.74 3.17 7.80
CA LEU A 49 0.32 4.03 8.90
C LEU A 49 1.07 5.37 8.90
N PRO A 50 0.56 6.40 9.61
CA PRO A 50 1.29 7.64 9.80
C PRO A 50 2.57 7.43 10.63
N GLY A 51 3.72 7.80 10.09
CA GLY A 51 5.02 7.56 10.76
C GLY A 51 5.18 8.19 12.14
N SER A 52 4.46 9.27 12.44
CA SER A 52 4.48 9.94 13.75
C SER A 52 3.52 9.34 14.79
N ALA A 53 2.66 8.40 14.41
CA ALA A 53 1.69 7.83 15.33
C ALA A 53 2.36 6.94 16.39
N GLU A 54 1.89 7.03 17.64
CA GLU A 54 2.39 6.19 18.74
C GLU A 54 2.22 4.70 18.45
N SER A 55 1.13 4.30 17.76
CA SER A 55 0.90 2.92 17.32
C SER A 55 1.97 2.43 16.35
N THR A 56 2.40 3.27 15.40
CA THR A 56 3.48 2.94 14.45
C THR A 56 4.83 2.82 15.14
N GLN A 57 5.12 3.70 16.11
CA GLN A 57 6.35 3.60 16.92
C GLN A 57 6.36 2.31 17.75
N VAL A 58 5.21 1.92 18.33
CA VAL A 58 5.05 0.66 19.05
C VAL A 58 5.28 -0.53 18.12
N LEU A 59 4.72 -0.54 16.91
CA LEU A 59 4.94 -1.61 15.93
C LEU A 59 6.44 -1.77 15.60
N VAL A 60 7.11 -0.69 15.21
CA VAL A 60 8.55 -0.71 14.88
C VAL A 60 9.39 -1.14 16.07
N THR A 61 9.14 -0.58 17.25
CA THR A 61 9.90 -0.92 18.46
C THR A 61 9.65 -2.37 18.88
N SER A 62 8.41 -2.86 18.72
CA SER A 62 8.04 -4.24 19.03
C SER A 62 8.76 -5.27 18.15
N GLY A 63 9.06 -4.91 16.90
CA GLY A 63 9.87 -5.70 15.96
C GLY A 63 11.24 -6.10 16.52
N THR A 64 11.83 -5.26 17.37
CA THR A 64 13.11 -5.56 18.06
C THR A 64 13.00 -6.68 19.10
N PHE A 65 11.81 -6.88 19.66
CA PHE A 65 11.58 -7.85 20.73
C PHE A 65 11.02 -9.17 20.21
N ARG A 66 10.21 -9.11 19.14
CA ARG A 66 9.59 -10.24 18.45
C ARG A 66 9.28 -9.84 17.00
N PRO A 67 9.29 -10.77 16.04
CA PRO A 67 8.84 -10.47 14.68
C PRO A 67 7.37 -10.03 14.67
N GLU A 68 6.96 -9.34 13.62
CA GLU A 68 5.55 -8.98 13.41
C GLU A 68 4.72 -10.27 13.31
N GLN A 69 3.59 -10.29 14.00
CA GLN A 69 2.71 -11.44 14.08
C GLN A 69 1.27 -10.99 14.06
N ILE A 70 0.44 -11.75 13.37
CA ILE A 70 -1.02 -11.60 13.39
C ILE A 70 -1.65 -12.82 14.08
N PRO A 71 -2.56 -12.63 15.05
CA PRO A 71 -3.24 -13.74 15.67
C PRO A 71 -4.35 -14.27 14.76
N ALA A 72 -4.31 -15.57 14.46
CA ALA A 72 -5.49 -16.33 14.07
C ALA A 72 -6.19 -16.84 15.34
N VAL A 73 -7.52 -16.86 15.33
CA VAL A 73 -8.31 -17.30 16.48
C VAL A 73 -9.16 -18.48 16.06
N VAL A 74 -8.92 -19.65 16.66
CA VAL A 74 -9.78 -20.81 16.49
C VAL A 74 -10.88 -20.74 17.52
N VAL A 75 -12.14 -20.65 17.10
CA VAL A 75 -13.32 -20.49 17.95
C VAL A 75 -14.17 -21.74 17.88
N TYR A 76 -14.52 -22.26 19.05
CA TYR A 76 -15.42 -23.38 19.25
C TYR A 76 -16.66 -22.87 19.95
N ALA A 77 -17.84 -23.22 19.46
CA ALA A 77 -19.10 -22.88 20.10
C ALA A 77 -20.12 -24.02 19.99
N ARG A 78 -20.88 -24.25 21.04
CA ARG A 78 -22.01 -25.19 21.05
C ARG A 78 -23.19 -24.56 21.76
N GLU A 79 -24.32 -24.47 21.06
CA GLU A 79 -25.57 -24.05 21.70
C GLU A 79 -25.96 -25.07 22.78
N GLY A 80 -26.18 -24.59 24.01
CA GLY A 80 -26.47 -25.44 25.17
C GLY A 80 -25.26 -25.92 25.98
N GLY A 81 -24.05 -25.43 25.68
CA GLY A 81 -22.85 -25.65 26.51
C GLY A 81 -21.91 -26.73 26.00
N LEU A 82 -20.60 -26.52 26.18
CA LEU A 82 -19.55 -27.45 25.78
C LEU A 82 -19.59 -28.73 26.63
N THR A 83 -19.70 -29.87 25.95
CA THR A 83 -19.68 -31.20 26.59
C THR A 83 -18.27 -31.58 27.04
N ALA A 84 -18.17 -32.60 27.90
CA ALA A 84 -16.87 -33.17 28.27
C ALA A 84 -16.09 -33.75 27.07
N GLN A 85 -16.79 -34.21 26.03
CA GLN A 85 -16.17 -34.68 24.79
C GLN A 85 -15.58 -33.51 24.00
N ASP A 86 -16.29 -32.38 23.93
CA ASP A 86 -15.80 -31.18 23.24
C ASP A 86 -14.57 -30.63 23.96
N LYS A 87 -14.59 -30.54 25.30
CA LYS A 87 -13.42 -30.09 26.08
C LYS A 87 -12.19 -30.97 25.85
N ARG A 88 -12.37 -32.29 25.75
CA ARG A 88 -11.27 -33.22 25.39
C ARG A 88 -10.80 -33.03 23.95
N ARG A 89 -11.70 -32.72 23.01
CA ARG A 89 -11.33 -32.40 21.63
C ARG A 89 -10.50 -31.11 21.58
N ILE A 90 -11.01 -30.03 22.17
CA ILE A 90 -10.34 -28.73 22.22
C ILE A 90 -8.95 -28.85 22.84
N ALA A 91 -8.79 -29.61 23.93
CA ALA A 91 -7.48 -29.85 24.54
C ALA A 91 -6.50 -30.58 23.59
N ARG A 92 -6.98 -31.60 22.87
CA ARG A 92 -6.15 -32.29 21.85
C ARG A 92 -5.79 -31.39 20.69
N ASP A 93 -6.74 -30.58 20.22
CA ASP A 93 -6.51 -29.65 19.12
C ASP A 93 -5.48 -28.60 19.52
N ALA A 94 -5.56 -28.06 20.75
CA ALA A 94 -4.57 -27.15 21.30
C ALA A 94 -3.17 -27.76 21.34
N ASP A 95 -3.03 -29.03 21.73
CA ASP A 95 -1.74 -29.71 21.74
C ASP A 95 -1.21 -30.03 20.33
N ARG A 96 -2.09 -30.30 19.36
CA ARG A 96 -1.70 -30.46 17.95
C ARG A 96 -1.21 -29.15 17.35
N ILE A 97 -1.94 -28.06 17.62
CA ILE A 97 -1.57 -26.71 17.17
C ILE A 97 -0.18 -26.35 17.68
N LYS A 98 0.20 -26.72 18.90
CA LYS A 98 1.56 -26.48 19.43
C LYS A 98 2.69 -27.06 18.58
N GLY A 99 2.43 -28.11 17.82
CA GLY A 99 3.41 -28.73 16.91
C GLY A 99 3.50 -28.06 15.55
N LEU A 100 2.62 -27.11 15.22
CA LEU A 100 2.60 -26.46 13.90
C LEU A 100 3.66 -25.35 13.82
N THR A 101 4.57 -25.51 12.87
CA THR A 101 5.60 -24.51 12.53
C THR A 101 5.62 -24.15 11.04
N ALA A 102 4.76 -24.77 10.23
CA ALA A 102 4.69 -24.55 8.80
C ALA A 102 4.03 -23.20 8.47
N HIS A 103 4.36 -22.63 7.31
CA HIS A 103 3.70 -21.43 6.77
C HIS A 103 3.71 -20.21 7.74
N GLY A 104 4.75 -20.10 8.57
CA GLY A 104 4.89 -19.01 9.54
C GLY A 104 4.06 -19.16 10.82
N VAL A 105 3.28 -20.23 10.97
CA VAL A 105 2.52 -20.54 12.20
C VAL A 105 3.49 -20.74 13.35
N ARG A 106 3.24 -20.09 14.49
CA ARG A 106 4.01 -20.25 15.73
C ARG A 106 3.16 -20.97 16.76
N GLY A 107 2.94 -22.27 16.50
CA GLY A 107 2.10 -23.12 17.32
C GLY A 107 2.52 -23.17 18.79
N ASP A 108 3.83 -23.20 19.03
CA ASP A 108 4.44 -23.23 20.37
C ASP A 108 4.12 -21.98 21.21
N GLU A 109 3.81 -20.87 20.56
CA GLU A 109 3.40 -19.60 21.17
C GLU A 109 1.87 -19.44 21.26
N SER A 110 1.09 -20.46 20.86
CA SER A 110 -0.36 -20.43 20.95
C SER A 110 -0.85 -20.32 22.40
N ARG A 111 -1.96 -19.59 22.59
CA ARG A 111 -2.59 -19.37 23.90
C ARG A 111 -3.99 -19.93 23.93
N GLY A 112 -4.32 -20.60 25.03
CA GLY A 112 -5.63 -21.21 25.25
C GLY A 112 -5.52 -22.72 25.49
N PRO A 113 -6.65 -23.42 25.53
CA PRO A 113 -8.00 -22.90 25.29
C PRO A 113 -8.48 -21.96 26.39
N ALA A 114 -8.98 -20.79 26.00
CA ALA A 114 -9.67 -19.85 26.89
C ALA A 114 -11.18 -20.07 26.77
N TYR A 115 -11.86 -20.26 27.89
CA TYR A 115 -13.30 -20.48 27.96
C TYR A 115 -14.03 -19.18 28.29
N ASP A 116 -15.25 -19.03 27.79
CA ASP A 116 -16.11 -17.85 28.02
C ASP A 116 -16.50 -17.72 29.50
N THR A 117 -16.88 -18.83 30.14
CA THR A 117 -17.23 -18.86 31.57
C THR A 117 -16.55 -20.00 32.34
N PRO A 118 -16.30 -19.84 33.66
CA PRO A 118 -15.65 -20.88 34.45
C PRO A 118 -16.51 -22.13 34.72
N SER A 119 -17.83 -21.98 34.87
CA SER A 119 -18.71 -23.03 35.41
C SER A 119 -19.47 -23.82 34.34
N ALA A 120 -19.86 -23.18 33.23
CA ALA A 120 -20.61 -23.81 32.16
C ALA A 120 -20.27 -23.16 30.81
N PRO A 121 -19.05 -23.39 30.28
CA PRO A 121 -18.61 -22.69 29.09
C PRO A 121 -19.39 -23.14 27.86
N GLU A 122 -19.92 -22.19 27.10
CA GLU A 122 -20.56 -22.43 25.81
C GLU A 122 -19.59 -22.29 24.64
N ALA A 123 -18.48 -21.58 24.86
CA ALA A 123 -17.48 -21.33 23.85
C ALA A 123 -16.05 -21.47 24.39
N ALA A 124 -15.14 -21.78 23.48
CA ALA A 124 -13.71 -21.79 23.74
C ALA A 124 -12.97 -21.13 22.57
N GLN A 125 -11.85 -20.49 22.84
CA GLN A 125 -10.98 -19.95 21.80
C GLN A 125 -9.50 -20.27 22.04
N ILE A 126 -8.77 -20.47 20.95
CA ILE A 126 -7.32 -20.65 20.92
C ILE A 126 -6.73 -19.57 20.02
N HIS A 127 -5.79 -18.80 20.56
CA HIS A 127 -5.06 -17.75 19.83
C HIS A 127 -3.78 -18.35 19.28
N VAL A 128 -3.59 -18.28 17.97
CA VAL A 128 -2.44 -18.84 17.26
C VAL A 128 -1.72 -17.72 16.52
N PRO A 129 -0.52 -17.31 16.96
CA PRO A 129 0.25 -16.30 16.24
C PRO A 129 0.78 -16.87 14.91
N ILE A 130 0.65 -16.09 13.85
CA ILE A 130 1.26 -16.34 12.54
C ILE A 130 2.24 -15.21 12.26
N THR A 131 3.47 -15.56 11.89
CA THR A 131 4.54 -14.59 11.58
C THR A 131 4.24 -13.89 10.25
N MET A 132 4.38 -12.57 10.23
CA MET A 132 4.32 -11.76 9.02
C MET A 132 5.74 -11.38 8.61
N ASP A 133 6.25 -12.05 7.59
CA ASP A 133 7.48 -11.68 6.88
C ASP A 133 7.14 -11.32 5.42
N GLU A 134 8.16 -11.15 4.57
CA GLU A 134 7.99 -10.83 3.14
C GLU A 134 7.02 -11.77 2.40
N LYS A 135 6.91 -13.04 2.85
CA LYS A 135 6.02 -14.05 2.28
C LYS A 135 4.75 -14.28 3.10
N GLY A 136 4.61 -13.62 4.25
CA GLY A 136 3.52 -13.83 5.20
C GLY A 136 2.14 -13.71 4.57
N TRP A 137 1.97 -12.83 3.57
CA TRP A 137 0.70 -12.68 2.84
C TRP A 137 0.33 -13.88 1.96
N GLN A 138 1.32 -14.50 1.28
CA GLN A 138 1.06 -15.70 0.47
C GLN A 138 0.95 -16.96 1.34
N GLU A 139 1.69 -17.02 2.45
CA GLU A 139 1.68 -18.17 3.37
C GLU A 139 0.47 -18.16 4.31
N LEU A 140 -0.26 -17.05 4.41
CA LEU A 140 -1.41 -16.84 5.30
C LEU A 140 -2.56 -17.83 5.04
N ALA A 141 -2.92 -18.04 3.78
CA ALA A 141 -3.96 -18.99 3.39
C ALA A 141 -3.56 -20.45 3.69
N PRO A 142 -2.37 -20.92 3.27
CA PRO A 142 -1.82 -22.21 3.68
C PRO A 142 -1.70 -22.38 5.21
N ALA A 143 -1.32 -21.32 5.94
CA ALA A 143 -1.22 -21.34 7.40
C ALA A 143 -2.58 -21.62 8.05
N VAL A 144 -3.63 -20.92 7.63
CA VAL A 144 -5.00 -21.15 8.12
C VAL A 144 -5.55 -22.50 7.69
N ASP A 145 -5.18 -23.00 6.50
CA ASP A 145 -5.54 -24.36 6.08
C ASP A 145 -4.85 -25.43 6.93
N SER A 146 -3.57 -25.25 7.27
CA SER A 146 -2.88 -26.17 8.19
C SER A 146 -3.54 -26.22 9.58
N LEU A 147 -4.05 -25.08 10.06
CA LEU A 147 -4.84 -25.02 11.30
C LEU A 147 -6.18 -25.75 11.13
N ARG A 148 -6.86 -25.53 10.00
CA ARG A 148 -8.14 -26.18 9.69
C ARG A 148 -7.98 -27.70 9.58
N ASP A 149 -6.89 -28.19 9.03
CA ASP A 149 -6.59 -29.62 8.91
C ASP A 149 -6.35 -30.28 10.28
N GLN A 150 -5.72 -29.57 11.22
CA GLN A 150 -5.51 -30.10 12.58
C GLN A 150 -6.78 -30.14 13.42
N VAL A 151 -7.59 -29.09 13.33
CA VAL A 151 -8.79 -28.90 14.17
C VAL A 151 -10.01 -29.60 13.58
N GLY A 152 -10.06 -29.73 12.25
CA GLY A 152 -11.19 -30.25 11.49
C GLY A 152 -12.42 -29.32 11.51
N GLY A 153 -13.45 -29.72 10.77
CA GLY A 153 -14.71 -29.00 10.72
C GLY A 153 -15.59 -29.19 11.97
N GLY A 154 -16.65 -28.39 12.04
CA GLY A 154 -17.74 -28.61 12.99
C GLY A 154 -18.40 -29.98 12.82
N GLY A 155 -18.96 -30.51 13.90
CA GLY A 155 -19.59 -31.84 13.90
C GLY A 155 -20.29 -32.17 15.21
N GLY A 156 -21.38 -32.93 15.14
CA GLY A 156 -22.14 -33.35 16.32
C GLY A 156 -22.68 -32.19 17.16
N GLY A 157 -22.99 -31.04 16.54
CA GLY A 157 -23.49 -29.83 17.20
C GLY A 157 -22.42 -28.85 17.70
N LEU A 158 -21.13 -29.17 17.55
CA LEU A 158 -20.02 -28.24 17.84
C LEU A 158 -19.67 -27.46 16.56
N ALA A 159 -19.81 -26.14 16.59
CA ALA A 159 -19.31 -25.24 15.56
C ALA A 159 -17.82 -24.95 15.80
N VAL A 160 -17.03 -24.95 14.72
CA VAL A 160 -15.59 -24.65 14.74
C VAL A 160 -15.31 -23.70 13.58
N HIS A 161 -14.74 -22.55 13.89
CA HIS A 161 -14.41 -21.51 12.91
C HIS A 161 -13.00 -20.96 13.17
N ILE A 162 -12.32 -20.52 12.12
CA ILE A 162 -11.03 -19.83 12.24
C ILE A 162 -11.23 -18.37 11.84
N THR A 163 -10.95 -17.46 12.76
CA THR A 163 -11.21 -16.02 12.65
C THR A 163 -10.03 -15.20 13.18
N GLY A 164 -10.28 -13.95 13.61
CA GLY A 164 -9.28 -12.98 14.01
C GLY A 164 -8.55 -12.37 12.81
N PRO A 165 -7.63 -11.41 13.06
CA PRO A 165 -6.85 -10.76 12.00
C PRO A 165 -6.22 -11.75 11.02
N GLY A 166 -5.71 -12.89 11.51
CA GLY A 166 -5.13 -13.92 10.64
C GLY A 166 -6.16 -14.71 9.82
N GLY A 167 -7.29 -15.10 10.41
CA GLY A 167 -8.36 -15.78 9.66
C GLY A 167 -8.97 -14.90 8.58
N THR A 168 -9.25 -13.62 8.91
CA THR A 168 -9.80 -12.66 7.95
C THR A 168 -8.79 -12.32 6.85
N SER A 169 -7.51 -12.14 7.18
CA SER A 169 -6.47 -11.89 6.17
C SER A 169 -6.25 -13.09 5.26
N ALA A 170 -6.39 -14.32 5.77
CA ALA A 170 -6.30 -15.53 4.96
C ALA A 170 -7.48 -15.67 3.99
N ASP A 171 -8.70 -15.36 4.43
CA ASP A 171 -9.87 -15.33 3.54
C ASP A 171 -9.75 -14.24 2.46
N PHE A 172 -9.18 -13.08 2.80
CA PHE A 172 -8.80 -12.09 1.79
C PHE A 172 -7.78 -12.65 0.81
N SER A 173 -6.68 -13.22 1.31
CA SER A 173 -5.60 -13.79 0.48
C SER A 173 -6.15 -14.85 -0.49
N LYS A 174 -7.00 -15.79 -0.02
CA LYS A 174 -7.70 -16.78 -0.86
C LYS A 174 -8.61 -16.16 -1.90
N ALA A 175 -9.37 -15.13 -1.53
CA ALA A 175 -10.23 -14.42 -2.47
C ALA A 175 -9.41 -13.77 -3.59
N PHE A 176 -8.17 -13.37 -3.32
CA PHE A 176 -7.23 -12.83 -4.31
C PHE A 176 -6.45 -13.91 -5.08
N GLU A 177 -6.13 -15.08 -4.51
CA GLU A 177 -5.43 -16.17 -5.21
C GLU A 177 -6.19 -16.66 -6.46
N GLY A 178 -7.52 -16.80 -6.36
CA GLY A 178 -8.35 -17.23 -7.49
C GLY A 178 -8.46 -16.22 -8.64
N ILE A 179 -8.00 -14.99 -8.41
CA ILE A 179 -8.11 -13.87 -9.34
C ILE A 179 -6.93 -13.83 -10.32
N ASP A 180 -5.75 -14.33 -9.95
CA ASP A 180 -4.51 -14.04 -10.65
C ASP A 180 -4.45 -14.52 -12.11
N SER A 181 -5.05 -15.65 -12.46
CA SER A 181 -5.02 -16.13 -13.86
C SER A 181 -6.22 -15.62 -14.68
N THR A 182 -7.43 -15.73 -14.14
CA THR A 182 -8.66 -15.36 -14.86
C THR A 182 -8.80 -13.84 -14.99
N LEU A 183 -8.48 -13.08 -13.93
CA LEU A 183 -8.52 -11.63 -13.98
C LEU A 183 -7.38 -11.07 -14.84
N LEU A 184 -6.19 -11.65 -14.79
CA LEU A 184 -5.07 -11.21 -15.64
C LEU A 184 -5.37 -11.46 -17.12
N LEU A 185 -5.87 -12.65 -17.48
CA LEU A 185 -6.27 -12.95 -18.86
C LEU A 185 -7.44 -12.09 -19.33
N SER A 186 -8.46 -11.87 -18.49
CA SER A 186 -9.60 -11.02 -18.85
C SER A 186 -9.24 -9.54 -18.93
N ALA A 187 -8.45 -9.00 -17.98
CA ALA A 187 -7.95 -7.63 -18.02
C ALA A 187 -7.06 -7.40 -19.24
N MET A 188 -6.14 -8.33 -19.54
CA MET A 188 -5.33 -8.30 -20.76
C MET A 188 -6.22 -8.30 -22.01
N GLY A 189 -7.25 -9.16 -22.04
CA GLY A 189 -8.23 -9.20 -23.12
C GLY A 189 -8.95 -7.86 -23.31
N VAL A 190 -9.44 -7.25 -22.24
CA VAL A 190 -10.13 -5.95 -22.27
C VAL A 190 -9.19 -4.85 -22.76
N VAL A 191 -7.96 -4.79 -22.26
CA VAL A 191 -6.95 -3.81 -22.70
C VAL A 191 -6.62 -4.01 -24.18
N ILE A 192 -6.38 -5.25 -24.64
CA ILE A 192 -6.13 -5.55 -26.05
C ILE A 192 -7.33 -5.13 -26.92
N VAL A 193 -8.56 -5.45 -26.51
CA VAL A 193 -9.78 -5.07 -27.25
C VAL A 193 -9.93 -3.55 -27.28
N MET A 194 -9.74 -2.86 -26.15
CA MET A 194 -9.81 -1.41 -26.07
C MET A 194 -8.74 -0.74 -26.95
N LEU A 195 -7.51 -1.23 -26.94
CA LEU A 195 -6.43 -0.77 -27.82
C LEU A 195 -6.76 -1.05 -29.29
N LEU A 196 -7.30 -2.23 -29.62
CA LEU A 196 -7.68 -2.60 -30.98
C LEU A 196 -8.81 -1.68 -31.51
N VAL A 197 -9.81 -1.40 -30.68
CA VAL A 197 -10.91 -0.48 -31.01
C VAL A 197 -10.38 0.94 -31.21
N THR A 198 -9.46 1.39 -30.34
CA THR A 198 -8.94 2.76 -30.35
C THR A 198 -8.00 3.01 -31.53
N TYR A 199 -7.04 2.10 -31.77
CA TYR A 199 -6.05 2.24 -32.83
C TYR A 199 -6.55 1.74 -34.19
N ARG A 200 -7.57 0.88 -34.23
CA ARG A 200 -8.09 0.24 -35.47
C ARG A 200 -6.99 -0.48 -36.28
N SER A 201 -5.89 -0.84 -35.64
CA SER A 201 -4.69 -1.42 -36.26
C SER A 201 -3.98 -2.32 -35.26
N ILE A 202 -3.76 -3.59 -35.62
CA ILE A 202 -3.12 -4.60 -34.77
C ILE A 202 -1.62 -4.30 -34.63
N THR A 203 -0.97 -3.88 -35.71
CA THR A 203 0.46 -3.54 -35.75
C THR A 203 0.79 -2.35 -34.86
N LEU A 204 -0.14 -1.41 -34.73
CA LEU A 204 0.02 -0.21 -33.92
C LEU A 204 -0.19 -0.44 -32.42
N ILE A 205 -0.61 -1.64 -31.99
CA ILE A 205 -0.71 -1.98 -30.56
C ILE A 205 0.68 -2.25 -29.97
N PHE A 206 1.53 -2.97 -30.70
CA PHE A 206 2.83 -3.42 -30.20
C PHE A 206 3.83 -2.27 -29.96
N VAL A 207 3.77 -1.21 -30.76
CA VAL A 207 4.77 -0.13 -30.69
C VAL A 207 4.59 0.80 -29.48
N PRO A 208 3.39 1.35 -29.20
CA PRO A 208 3.13 2.05 -27.94
C PRO A 208 3.40 1.15 -26.73
N LEU A 209 2.97 -0.12 -26.81
CA LEU A 209 3.17 -1.08 -25.72
C LEU A 209 4.66 -1.31 -25.42
N THR A 210 5.50 -1.46 -26.44
CA THR A 210 6.96 -1.57 -26.26
C THR A 210 7.53 -0.33 -25.59
N GLY A 211 7.07 0.86 -25.98
CA GLY A 211 7.47 2.12 -25.35
C GLY A 211 7.05 2.23 -23.88
N VAL A 212 5.80 1.84 -23.57
CA VAL A 212 5.27 1.80 -22.20
C VAL A 212 6.04 0.80 -21.34
N VAL A 213 6.27 -0.41 -21.84
CA VAL A 213 6.99 -1.47 -21.13
C VAL A 213 8.43 -1.04 -20.86
N ALA A 214 9.12 -0.48 -21.84
CA ALA A 214 10.47 0.07 -21.65
C ALA A 214 10.48 1.18 -20.59
N ALA A 215 9.49 2.07 -20.61
CA ALA A 215 9.34 3.11 -19.59
C ALA A 215 9.09 2.51 -18.19
N LEU A 216 8.24 1.48 -18.09
CA LEU A 216 7.91 0.82 -16.83
C LEU A 216 9.15 0.16 -16.22
N PHE A 217 9.89 -0.65 -16.98
CA PHE A 217 11.13 -1.27 -16.50
C PHE A 217 12.15 -0.22 -16.06
N THR A 218 12.31 0.85 -16.84
CA THR A 218 13.23 1.94 -16.49
C THR A 218 12.79 2.67 -15.23
N ALA A 219 11.48 2.89 -15.05
CA ALA A 219 10.93 3.50 -13.84
C ALA A 219 11.10 2.61 -12.62
N GLN A 220 10.77 1.33 -12.72
CA GLN A 220 10.94 0.37 -11.64
C GLN A 220 12.41 0.26 -11.21
N ALA A 221 13.34 0.22 -12.16
CA ALA A 221 14.77 0.21 -11.87
C ALA A 221 15.24 1.47 -11.11
N LEU A 222 14.80 2.65 -11.56
CA LEU A 222 15.14 3.91 -10.89
C LEU A 222 14.54 3.99 -9.49
N ILE A 223 13.28 3.56 -9.34
CA ILE A 223 12.58 3.54 -8.05
C ILE A 223 13.24 2.55 -7.09
N TYR A 224 13.67 1.38 -7.57
CA TYR A 224 14.43 0.42 -6.77
C TYR A 224 15.71 1.04 -6.21
N LEU A 225 16.51 1.69 -7.08
CA LEU A 225 17.73 2.37 -6.64
C LEU A 225 17.44 3.47 -5.62
N LEU A 226 16.34 4.21 -5.80
CA LEU A 226 15.93 5.27 -4.88
C LEU A 226 15.44 4.70 -3.54
N ALA A 227 14.67 3.61 -3.55
CA ALA A 227 14.23 2.91 -2.35
C ALA A 227 15.42 2.45 -1.50
N GLU A 228 16.44 1.86 -2.13
CA GLU A 228 17.63 1.36 -1.46
C GLU A 228 18.51 2.48 -0.86
N HIS A 229 18.56 3.66 -1.49
CA HIS A 229 19.51 4.72 -1.11
C HIS A 229 18.89 5.92 -0.38
N THR A 230 17.59 6.19 -0.54
CA THR A 230 16.94 7.38 0.05
C THR A 230 15.88 7.05 1.08
N GLY A 231 15.68 5.77 1.41
CA GLY A 231 14.63 5.33 2.34
C GLY A 231 13.22 5.58 1.83
N LEU A 232 13.02 5.58 0.50
CA LEU A 232 11.70 5.70 -0.10
C LEU A 232 10.90 4.43 0.19
N THR A 233 9.82 4.55 0.96
CA THR A 233 8.92 3.42 1.23
C THR A 233 8.12 3.06 -0.02
N VAL A 234 8.32 1.86 -0.54
CA VAL A 234 7.58 1.31 -1.67
C VAL A 234 6.88 0.04 -1.20
N ASN A 235 5.56 -0.03 -1.37
CA ASN A 235 4.77 -1.21 -1.05
C ASN A 235 4.09 -1.77 -2.31
N GLY A 236 3.47 -2.95 -2.18
CA GLY A 236 2.79 -3.64 -3.30
C GLY A 236 1.73 -2.79 -3.98
N GLN A 237 0.95 -2.01 -3.22
CA GLN A 237 -0.03 -1.07 -3.80
C GLN A 237 0.64 0.01 -4.65
N SER A 238 1.74 0.59 -4.18
CA SER A 238 2.47 1.62 -4.93
C SER A 238 3.01 1.09 -6.25
N ALA A 239 3.54 -0.14 -6.25
CA ALA A 239 4.00 -0.82 -7.46
C ALA A 239 2.86 -1.15 -8.43
N GLY A 240 1.69 -1.57 -7.92
CA GLY A 240 0.49 -1.81 -8.72
C GLY A 240 -0.03 -0.54 -9.38
N ILE A 241 -0.19 0.55 -8.61
CA ILE A 241 -0.64 1.85 -9.12
C ILE A 241 0.34 2.40 -10.14
N LEU A 242 1.65 2.31 -9.90
CA LEU A 242 2.69 2.69 -10.86
C LEU A 242 2.48 2.02 -12.21
N THR A 243 2.25 0.71 -12.21
CA THR A 243 2.07 -0.10 -13.42
C THR A 243 0.87 0.40 -14.23
N VAL A 244 -0.28 0.55 -13.58
CA VAL A 244 -1.51 1.03 -14.21
C VAL A 244 -1.37 2.46 -14.73
N LEU A 245 -0.75 3.34 -13.92
CA LEU A 245 -0.56 4.75 -14.25
C LEU A 245 0.37 4.95 -15.45
N VAL A 246 1.50 4.24 -15.48
CA VAL A 246 2.47 4.30 -16.60
C VAL A 246 1.84 3.78 -17.88
N PHE A 247 1.06 2.69 -17.79
CA PHE A 247 0.29 2.17 -18.91
C PHE A 247 -0.73 3.20 -19.43
N GLY A 248 -1.58 3.73 -18.55
CA GLY A 248 -2.61 4.70 -18.93
C GLY A 248 -2.00 5.97 -19.54
N ALA A 249 -1.11 6.63 -18.80
CA ALA A 249 -0.48 7.87 -19.24
C ALA A 249 0.35 7.69 -20.52
N GLY A 250 1.15 6.62 -20.59
CA GLY A 250 1.97 6.34 -21.77
C GLY A 250 1.12 6.09 -23.02
N THR A 251 0.01 5.36 -22.89
CA THR A 251 -0.89 5.09 -24.02
C THR A 251 -1.60 6.37 -24.49
N ASP A 252 -2.03 7.23 -23.57
CA ASP A 252 -2.65 8.52 -23.90
C ASP A 252 -1.69 9.45 -24.65
N TYR A 253 -0.43 9.53 -24.21
CA TYR A 253 0.60 10.30 -24.90
C TYR A 253 0.88 9.75 -26.30
N ALA A 254 0.94 8.42 -26.43
CA ALA A 254 1.08 7.76 -27.72
C ALA A 254 -0.10 8.07 -28.66
N LEU A 255 -1.35 8.04 -28.16
CA LEU A 255 -2.54 8.37 -28.94
C LEU A 255 -2.49 9.79 -29.51
N LEU A 256 -2.15 10.78 -28.68
CA LEU A 256 -2.04 12.17 -29.11
C LEU A 256 -0.95 12.34 -30.18
N LEU A 257 0.21 11.72 -30.00
CA LEU A 257 1.31 11.81 -30.96
C LEU A 257 0.96 11.09 -32.26
N VAL A 258 0.36 9.90 -32.19
CA VAL A 258 -0.09 9.12 -33.36
C VAL A 258 -1.14 9.89 -34.16
N ALA A 259 -2.11 10.51 -33.48
CA ALA A 259 -3.14 11.29 -34.16
C ALA A 259 -2.51 12.43 -34.97
N ARG A 260 -1.56 13.16 -34.38
CA ARG A 260 -0.86 14.27 -35.04
C ARG A 260 0.13 13.82 -36.11
N TYR A 261 0.80 12.69 -35.90
CA TYR A 261 1.68 12.12 -36.91
C TYR A 261 0.88 11.60 -38.12
N ARG A 262 -0.27 10.95 -37.88
CA ARG A 262 -1.18 10.51 -38.96
C ARG A 262 -1.74 11.69 -39.76
N GLU A 263 -2.04 12.79 -39.08
CA GLU A 263 -2.41 14.06 -39.73
C GLU A 263 -1.25 14.63 -40.57
N GLY A 264 -0.02 14.61 -40.02
CA GLY A 264 1.20 15.02 -40.73
C GLY A 264 1.50 14.19 -41.97
N LEU A 265 1.33 12.87 -41.91
CA LEU A 265 1.56 11.95 -43.04
C LEU A 265 0.62 12.18 -44.23
N ARG A 266 -0.54 12.81 -44.02
CA ARG A 266 -1.45 13.21 -45.11
C ARG A 266 -1.00 14.50 -45.79
N ARG A 267 -0.22 15.34 -45.09
CA ARG A 267 0.21 16.66 -45.57
C ARG A 267 1.69 16.74 -45.99
N HIS A 268 2.50 15.75 -45.63
CA HIS A 268 3.93 15.70 -45.97
C HIS A 268 4.32 14.33 -46.51
N GLU A 269 5.13 14.34 -47.57
CA GLU A 269 5.60 13.13 -48.23
C GLU A 269 6.74 12.45 -47.45
N ASP A 270 7.64 13.20 -46.81
CA ASP A 270 8.66 12.62 -45.94
C ASP A 270 8.10 12.34 -44.54
N ARG A 271 8.18 11.07 -44.12
CA ARG A 271 7.80 10.61 -42.77
C ARG A 271 8.61 11.28 -41.66
N HIS A 272 9.87 11.63 -41.93
CA HIS A 272 10.75 12.25 -40.95
C HIS A 272 10.34 13.70 -40.68
N GLU A 273 10.01 14.43 -41.74
CA GLU A 273 9.46 15.79 -41.65
C GLU A 273 8.08 15.79 -40.98
N ALA A 274 7.20 14.85 -41.37
CA ALA A 274 5.89 14.67 -40.75
C ALA A 274 5.99 14.42 -39.23
N MET A 275 6.93 13.57 -38.79
CA MET A 275 7.15 13.31 -37.37
C MET A 275 7.74 14.51 -36.64
N ALA A 276 8.70 15.22 -37.25
CA ALA A 276 9.30 16.41 -36.64
C ALA A 276 8.26 17.52 -36.42
N LEU A 277 7.34 17.72 -37.37
CA LEU A 277 6.22 18.65 -37.24
C LEU A 277 5.21 18.19 -36.20
N ALA A 278 4.87 16.89 -36.18
CA ALA A 278 3.99 16.33 -35.17
C ALA A 278 4.54 16.50 -33.75
N LEU A 279 5.83 16.23 -33.55
CA LEU A 279 6.49 16.38 -32.25
C LEU A 279 6.61 17.85 -31.82
N ASN A 280 6.91 18.77 -32.75
CA ASN A 280 6.95 20.20 -32.46
C ASN A 280 5.58 20.76 -32.03
N ARG A 281 4.47 20.24 -32.58
CA ARG A 281 3.11 20.69 -32.26
C ARG A 281 2.51 19.97 -31.06
N ALA A 282 2.64 18.66 -30.99
CA ALA A 282 2.05 17.83 -29.93
C ALA A 282 2.92 17.80 -28.67
N GLY A 283 4.25 17.86 -28.83
CA GLY A 283 5.21 17.71 -27.73
C GLY A 283 5.00 18.70 -26.58
N PRO A 284 4.81 20.01 -26.82
CA PRO A 284 4.50 20.96 -25.75
C PRO A 284 3.21 20.64 -24.98
N ALA A 285 2.16 20.17 -25.67
CA ALA A 285 0.90 19.79 -25.05
C ALA A 285 1.05 18.51 -24.20
N VAL A 286 1.79 17.52 -24.72
CA VAL A 286 2.10 16.27 -24.02
C VAL A 286 2.99 16.55 -22.81
N LEU A 287 4.01 17.41 -22.93
CA LEU A 287 4.86 17.85 -21.82
C LEU A 287 4.06 18.59 -20.75
N ALA A 288 3.17 19.50 -21.13
CA ALA A 288 2.33 20.23 -20.18
C ALA A 288 1.41 19.26 -19.41
N SER A 289 0.76 18.32 -20.11
CA SER A 289 -0.09 17.30 -19.49
C SER A 289 0.70 16.36 -18.57
N GLY A 290 1.89 15.90 -19.00
CA GLY A 290 2.75 15.06 -18.16
C GLY A 290 3.26 15.81 -16.92
N ALA A 291 3.68 17.06 -17.08
CA ALA A 291 4.16 17.88 -15.98
C ALA A 291 3.07 18.15 -14.94
N THR A 292 1.82 18.39 -15.34
CA THR A 292 0.72 18.58 -14.37
C THR A 292 0.44 17.30 -13.60
N VAL A 293 0.49 16.13 -14.24
CA VAL A 293 0.33 14.84 -13.53
C VAL A 293 1.50 14.61 -12.56
N VAL A 294 2.75 14.83 -12.98
CA VAL A 294 3.94 14.71 -12.12
C VAL A 294 3.81 15.62 -10.89
N LEU A 295 3.45 16.90 -11.08
CA LEU A 295 3.25 17.83 -9.97
C LEU A 295 2.09 17.40 -9.07
N SER A 296 1.00 16.90 -9.64
CA SER A 296 -0.15 16.40 -8.88
C SER A 296 0.21 15.18 -8.03
N MET A 297 1.02 14.27 -8.57
CA MET A 297 1.52 13.12 -7.81
C MET A 297 2.45 13.56 -6.68
N LEU A 298 3.29 14.58 -6.90
CA LEU A 298 4.17 15.12 -5.85
C LEU A 298 3.40 15.80 -4.70
N VAL A 299 2.15 16.26 -4.90
CA VAL A 299 1.32 16.77 -3.80
C VAL A 299 1.04 15.69 -2.75
N LEU A 300 1.06 14.40 -3.12
CA LEU A 300 0.88 13.30 -2.15
C LEU A 300 2.00 13.26 -1.09
N LEU A 301 3.15 13.90 -1.32
CA LEU A 301 4.19 14.04 -0.29
C LEU A 301 3.70 14.75 0.98
N ALA A 302 2.67 15.59 0.86
CA ALA A 302 2.02 16.26 1.99
C ALA A 302 1.16 15.32 2.84
N ALA A 303 0.86 14.10 2.38
CA ALA A 303 0.07 13.14 3.14
C ALA A 303 0.82 12.65 4.39
N GLU A 304 0.10 12.37 5.48
CA GLU A 304 0.69 11.86 6.72
C GLU A 304 0.94 10.35 6.70
N MET A 305 0.09 9.60 6.00
CA MET A 305 0.23 8.14 5.82
C MET A 305 1.41 7.82 4.91
N ASN A 306 2.30 6.91 5.36
CA ASN A 306 3.49 6.53 4.60
C ASN A 306 3.15 5.93 3.23
N SER A 307 2.11 5.10 3.13
CA SER A 307 1.65 4.50 1.87
C SER A 307 1.24 5.55 0.82
N THR A 308 0.59 6.62 1.25
CA THR A 308 0.18 7.71 0.35
C THR A 308 1.37 8.62 0.02
N ARG A 309 2.20 8.94 1.02
CA ARG A 309 3.39 9.77 0.85
C ARG A 309 4.41 9.12 -0.10
N GLY A 310 4.68 7.83 0.08
CA GLY A 310 5.59 7.04 -0.76
C GLY A 310 5.10 6.88 -2.20
N LEU A 311 3.79 6.73 -2.40
CA LEU A 311 3.17 6.66 -3.72
C LEU A 311 3.46 7.91 -4.58
N GLY A 312 3.54 9.09 -3.98
CA GLY A 312 3.74 10.35 -4.71
C GLY A 312 4.99 10.36 -5.60
N PRO A 313 6.20 10.22 -5.04
CA PRO A 313 7.44 10.12 -5.82
C PRO A 313 7.47 8.94 -6.78
N VAL A 314 6.97 7.76 -6.36
CA VAL A 314 6.90 6.55 -7.20
C VAL A 314 6.10 6.86 -8.48
N ALA A 315 4.89 7.39 -8.33
CA ALA A 315 4.02 7.73 -9.44
C ALA A 315 4.58 8.88 -10.30
N ALA A 316 5.16 9.91 -9.68
CA ALA A 316 5.79 11.03 -10.37
C ALA A 316 6.96 10.57 -11.26
N ILE A 317 7.83 9.70 -10.75
CA ILE A 317 8.96 9.12 -11.51
C ILE A 317 8.43 8.27 -12.68
N GLY A 318 7.43 7.43 -12.42
CA GLY A 318 6.78 6.62 -13.45
C GLY A 318 6.28 7.44 -14.62
N VAL A 319 5.49 8.49 -14.33
CA VAL A 319 4.92 9.36 -15.37
C VAL A 319 6.01 10.17 -16.08
N ALA A 320 7.03 10.65 -15.36
CA ALA A 320 8.14 11.37 -15.97
C ALA A 320 8.91 10.50 -16.98
N ILE A 321 9.19 9.25 -16.64
CA ILE A 321 9.88 8.31 -17.53
C ILE A 321 8.97 7.89 -18.69
N ALA A 322 7.68 7.67 -18.45
CA ALA A 322 6.70 7.43 -19.52
C ALA A 322 6.65 8.59 -20.51
N LEU A 323 6.66 9.83 -20.02
CA LEU A 323 6.71 11.02 -20.84
C LEU A 323 7.98 11.09 -21.69
N LEU A 324 9.15 10.77 -21.10
CA LEU A 324 10.42 10.70 -21.82
C LEU A 324 10.40 9.63 -22.90
N ALA A 325 9.91 8.43 -22.60
CA ALA A 325 9.79 7.33 -23.56
C ALA A 325 8.86 7.70 -24.73
N MET A 326 7.72 8.34 -24.43
CA MET A 326 6.73 8.71 -25.44
C MET A 326 7.17 9.87 -26.34
N LEU A 327 8.09 10.72 -25.88
CA LEU A 327 8.67 11.80 -26.69
C LEU A 327 9.96 11.40 -27.42
N THR A 328 10.58 10.26 -27.06
CA THR A 328 11.86 9.82 -27.63
C THR A 328 11.75 8.45 -28.31
N LEU A 329 11.64 7.37 -27.53
CA LEU A 329 11.60 6.00 -28.00
C LEU A 329 10.43 5.77 -28.95
N PHE A 330 9.23 6.20 -28.56
CA PHE A 330 8.03 5.93 -29.31
C PHE A 330 8.05 6.53 -30.75
N PRO A 331 8.34 7.83 -30.95
CA PRO A 331 8.50 8.39 -32.30
C PRO A 331 9.64 7.74 -33.08
N ALA A 332 10.75 7.34 -32.43
CA ALA A 332 11.84 6.63 -33.10
C ALA A 332 11.37 5.26 -33.63
N LEU A 333 10.62 4.49 -32.84
CA LEU A 333 10.05 3.21 -33.26
C LEU A 333 9.08 3.39 -34.44
N LEU A 334 8.19 4.38 -34.39
CA LEU A 334 7.27 4.69 -35.51
C LEU A 334 8.04 5.02 -36.80
N LEU A 335 9.18 5.71 -36.71
CA LEU A 335 10.04 6.02 -37.85
C LEU A 335 10.86 4.82 -38.36
N VAL A 336 11.11 3.81 -37.53
CA VAL A 336 11.74 2.55 -37.94
C VAL A 336 10.75 1.73 -38.77
N PHE A 337 9.56 1.45 -38.23
CA PHE A 337 8.53 0.64 -38.90
C PHE A 337 7.85 1.35 -40.08
N GLY A 338 7.84 2.69 -40.12
CA GLY A 338 7.35 3.46 -41.27
C GLY A 338 5.83 3.45 -41.43
N ARG A 339 5.34 3.70 -42.66
CA ARG A 339 3.91 3.89 -42.94
C ARG A 339 3.07 2.62 -42.82
N TRP A 340 3.69 1.44 -42.97
CA TRP A 340 2.99 0.15 -42.90
C TRP A 340 2.39 -0.13 -41.52
N ILE A 341 2.93 0.50 -40.46
CA ILE A 341 2.42 0.33 -39.10
C ILE A 341 0.93 0.71 -38.94
N PHE A 342 0.41 1.55 -39.84
CA PHE A 342 -0.99 1.97 -39.85
C PHE A 342 -1.93 1.00 -40.59
N TRP A 343 -1.46 -0.16 -41.02
CA TRP A 343 -2.29 -1.17 -41.66
C TRP A 343 -3.46 -1.57 -40.74
N PRO A 344 -4.71 -1.62 -41.22
CA PRO A 344 -5.16 -1.56 -42.63
C PRO A 344 -5.46 -0.16 -43.19
N ALA A 345 -5.52 0.89 -42.35
CA ALA A 345 -5.89 2.24 -42.76
C ALA A 345 -4.67 3.16 -42.95
N ILE A 346 -3.83 2.85 -43.94
CA ILE A 346 -2.58 3.57 -44.17
C ILE A 346 -2.86 5.01 -44.65
N PRO A 347 -2.36 6.05 -43.94
CA PRO A 347 -2.49 7.43 -44.37
C PRO A 347 -1.58 7.70 -45.57
N HIS A 348 -2.19 8.14 -46.67
CA HIS A 348 -1.48 8.57 -47.87
C HIS A 348 -1.51 10.09 -47.99
N PHE A 349 -0.48 10.64 -48.63
CA PHE A 349 -0.41 12.07 -48.93
C PHE A 349 -1.61 12.49 -49.80
N GLY A 350 -2.25 13.61 -49.45
CA GLY A 350 -3.44 14.12 -50.16
C GLY A 350 -4.77 13.44 -49.81
N ALA A 351 -4.78 12.45 -48.90
CA ALA A 351 -6.02 11.81 -48.47
C ALA A 351 -6.92 12.75 -47.65
N ALA A 352 -8.23 12.73 -47.92
CA ALA A 352 -9.22 13.59 -47.27
C ALA A 352 -9.19 13.51 -45.72
N ASP A 353 -9.48 14.64 -45.07
CA ASP A 353 -9.53 14.72 -43.60
C ASP A 353 -10.84 14.10 -43.07
N PRO A 354 -10.77 13.00 -42.30
CA PRO A 354 -11.97 12.37 -41.76
C PRO A 354 -12.67 13.21 -40.68
N THR A 355 -12.07 14.28 -40.18
CA THR A 355 -12.65 15.12 -39.11
C THR A 355 -13.77 16.05 -39.59
N GLU A 356 -13.91 16.28 -40.90
CA GLU A 356 -14.94 17.17 -41.46
C GLU A 356 -16.34 16.53 -41.49
N ARG A 357 -16.42 15.19 -41.43
CA ARG A 357 -17.66 14.42 -41.58
C ARG A 357 -17.82 13.40 -40.45
N GLY A 358 -19.05 13.08 -40.08
CA GLY A 358 -19.36 12.01 -39.10
C GLY A 358 -20.08 12.48 -37.84
N LEU A 359 -20.27 11.54 -36.91
CA LEU A 359 -21.06 11.74 -35.68
C LEU A 359 -20.42 12.80 -34.75
N TRP A 360 -19.10 12.75 -34.57
CA TRP A 360 -18.37 13.71 -33.73
C TRP A 360 -18.43 15.14 -34.26
N ALA A 361 -18.31 15.34 -35.58
CA ALA A 361 -18.46 16.65 -36.22
C ALA A 361 -19.89 17.21 -36.05
N ARG A 362 -20.92 16.36 -36.17
CA ARG A 362 -22.31 16.77 -35.88
C ARG A 362 -22.51 17.15 -34.41
N MET A 363 -21.94 16.38 -33.49
CA MET A 363 -22.04 16.66 -32.06
C MET A 363 -21.34 17.99 -31.71
N GLY A 364 -20.12 18.21 -32.21
CA GLY A 364 -19.40 19.46 -32.04
C GLY A 364 -20.17 20.67 -32.55
N ARG A 365 -20.77 20.58 -33.75
CA ARG A 365 -21.64 21.64 -34.29
C ARG A 365 -22.87 21.90 -33.42
N ARG A 366 -23.52 20.85 -32.90
CA ARG A 366 -24.67 21.00 -31.98
C ARG A 366 -24.28 21.71 -30.68
N ILE A 367 -23.15 21.35 -30.09
CA ILE A 367 -22.64 21.99 -28.87
C ILE A 367 -22.30 23.46 -29.15
N ALA A 368 -21.67 23.75 -30.29
CA ALA A 368 -21.28 25.10 -30.69
C ALA A 368 -22.48 26.06 -30.87
N HIS A 369 -23.68 25.56 -31.19
CA HIS A 369 -24.87 26.40 -31.32
C HIS A 369 -25.40 26.92 -29.97
N ARG A 370 -25.23 26.17 -28.87
CA ARG A 370 -25.72 26.57 -27.53
C ARG A 370 -24.72 26.24 -26.41
N PRO A 371 -23.49 26.80 -26.45
CA PRO A 371 -22.43 26.41 -25.52
C PRO A 371 -22.81 26.68 -24.06
N ARG A 372 -23.49 27.81 -23.79
CA ARG A 372 -23.94 28.19 -22.44
C ARG A 372 -24.90 27.17 -21.82
N LEU A 373 -25.88 26.72 -22.59
CA LEU A 373 -26.87 25.76 -22.11
C LEU A 373 -26.21 24.40 -21.83
N VAL A 374 -25.28 23.98 -22.69
CA VAL A 374 -24.55 22.72 -22.51
C VAL A 374 -23.69 22.77 -21.25
N TRP A 375 -22.80 23.75 -21.10
CA TRP A 375 -21.90 23.76 -19.92
C TRP A 375 -22.65 23.99 -18.61
N SER A 376 -23.67 24.86 -18.59
CA SER A 376 -24.50 25.07 -17.40
C SER A 376 -25.32 23.83 -17.04
N GLY A 377 -25.89 23.14 -18.03
CA GLY A 377 -26.61 21.88 -17.82
C GLY A 377 -25.70 20.79 -17.27
N THR A 378 -24.51 20.60 -17.87
CA THR A 378 -23.52 19.62 -17.37
C THR A 378 -23.03 19.97 -15.97
N ALA A 379 -22.74 21.25 -15.69
CA ALA A 379 -22.34 21.70 -14.36
C ALA A 379 -23.43 21.47 -13.31
N LEU A 380 -24.69 21.74 -13.64
CA LEU A 380 -25.83 21.50 -12.75
C LEU A 380 -26.01 20.01 -12.44
N VAL A 381 -25.89 19.15 -13.44
CA VAL A 381 -25.97 17.68 -13.27
C VAL A 381 -24.81 17.19 -12.39
N LEU A 382 -23.57 17.62 -12.65
CA LEU A 382 -22.43 17.25 -11.83
C LEU A 382 -22.56 17.77 -10.39
N ALA A 383 -23.09 18.98 -10.20
CA ALA A 383 -23.38 19.54 -8.89
C ALA A 383 -24.46 18.71 -8.15
N ALA A 384 -25.52 18.28 -8.84
CA ALA A 384 -26.53 17.41 -8.25
C ALA A 384 -25.94 16.04 -7.85
N LEU A 385 -25.10 15.43 -8.69
CA LEU A 385 -24.40 14.19 -8.36
C LEU A 385 -23.44 14.36 -7.17
N SER A 386 -22.83 15.55 -7.03
CA SER A 386 -21.94 15.84 -5.89
C SER A 386 -22.66 15.93 -4.54
N LEU A 387 -24.00 16.08 -4.51
CA LEU A 387 -24.77 16.06 -3.26
C LEU A 387 -24.65 14.73 -2.51
N GLY A 388 -24.30 13.63 -3.20
CA GLY A 388 -24.01 12.35 -2.56
C GLY A 388 -22.85 12.40 -1.54
N LEU A 389 -21.93 13.37 -1.67
CA LEU A 389 -20.84 13.58 -0.71
C LEU A 389 -21.35 13.94 0.69
N LEU A 390 -22.56 14.48 0.81
CA LEU A 390 -23.18 14.79 2.11
C LEU A 390 -23.55 13.53 2.91
N GLN A 391 -23.59 12.37 2.26
CA GLN A 391 -23.88 11.07 2.89
C GLN A 391 -22.61 10.27 3.23
N LEU A 392 -21.41 10.84 3.00
CA LEU A 392 -20.14 10.15 3.22
C LEU A 392 -19.94 9.83 4.71
N ARG A 393 -19.98 8.54 5.06
CA ARG A 393 -19.61 8.05 6.39
C ARG A 393 -18.12 7.75 6.42
N ALA A 394 -17.34 8.64 7.05
CA ALA A 394 -15.89 8.53 7.13
C ALA A 394 -15.37 7.55 8.21
N SER A 395 -16.25 6.75 8.84
CA SER A 395 -15.89 5.80 9.89
C SER A 395 -15.20 4.52 9.38
N GLY A 396 -14.96 4.40 8.08
CA GLY A 396 -14.40 3.21 7.46
C GLY A 396 -15.42 2.10 7.23
N ILE A 397 -14.95 0.99 6.66
CA ILE A 397 -15.72 -0.23 6.40
C ILE A 397 -15.28 -1.26 7.44
N GLY A 398 -16.23 -1.95 8.08
CA GLY A 398 -15.88 -3.06 8.97
C GLY A 398 -15.35 -4.25 8.17
N ASN A 399 -14.51 -5.10 8.78
CA ASN A 399 -13.95 -6.27 8.09
C ASN A 399 -15.03 -7.19 7.48
N ALA A 400 -16.19 -7.32 8.14
CA ALA A 400 -17.33 -8.08 7.63
C ALA A 400 -17.96 -7.46 6.37
N ASP A 401 -18.05 -6.13 6.33
CA ASP A 401 -18.66 -5.37 5.23
C ASP A 401 -17.75 -5.27 3.99
N ALA A 402 -16.47 -5.64 4.13
CA ALA A 402 -15.51 -5.70 3.03
C ALA A 402 -15.69 -6.93 2.14
N PHE A 403 -16.43 -7.96 2.60
CA PHE A 403 -16.76 -9.14 1.80
C PHE A 403 -18.18 -9.01 1.21
N THR A 404 -18.35 -9.42 -0.05
CA THR A 404 -19.68 -9.53 -0.67
C THR A 404 -20.44 -10.78 -0.21
N GLY A 405 -19.71 -11.80 0.28
CA GLY A 405 -20.25 -13.01 0.88
C GLY A 405 -19.97 -13.09 2.39
N ARG A 406 -20.27 -14.25 2.99
CA ARG A 406 -20.01 -14.52 4.41
C ARG A 406 -18.97 -15.64 4.54
N PRO A 407 -17.67 -15.32 4.49
CA PRO A 407 -16.63 -16.32 4.64
C PRO A 407 -16.54 -16.81 6.09
N ASP A 408 -15.85 -17.94 6.31
CA ASP A 408 -15.79 -18.63 7.60
C ASP A 408 -15.22 -17.75 8.70
N SER A 409 -14.23 -16.89 8.38
CA SER A 409 -13.66 -15.95 9.35
C SER A 409 -14.65 -14.91 9.85
N ILE A 410 -15.59 -14.45 9.04
CA ILE A 410 -16.61 -13.49 9.48
C ILE A 410 -17.65 -14.15 10.37
N VAL A 411 -18.09 -15.37 10.03
CA VAL A 411 -18.98 -16.17 10.90
C VAL A 411 -18.29 -16.45 12.23
N GLY A 412 -17.02 -16.87 12.20
CA GLY A 412 -16.23 -17.08 13.41
C GLY A 412 -16.07 -15.81 14.25
N GLN A 413 -15.95 -14.64 13.61
CA GLN A 413 -15.83 -13.35 14.31
C GLN A 413 -17.13 -12.99 15.03
N GLU A 414 -18.29 -13.20 14.39
CA GLU A 414 -19.61 -13.01 15.00
C GLU A 414 -19.80 -13.94 16.20
N VAL A 415 -19.41 -15.22 16.05
CA VAL A 415 -19.46 -16.20 17.14
C VAL A 415 -18.53 -15.78 18.28
N SER A 416 -17.29 -15.38 17.99
CA SER A 416 -16.34 -14.89 19.01
C SER A 416 -16.91 -13.68 19.75
N ALA A 417 -17.45 -12.70 19.03
CA ALA A 417 -18.02 -11.48 19.60
C ALA A 417 -19.27 -11.72 20.47
N ARG A 418 -19.98 -12.84 20.26
CA ARG A 418 -21.14 -13.22 21.06
C ARG A 418 -20.75 -13.73 22.45
N TYR A 419 -19.64 -14.46 22.56
CA TYR A 419 -19.24 -15.16 23.79
C TYR A 419 -18.06 -14.50 24.53
N PHE A 420 -17.20 -13.78 23.82
CA PHE A 420 -16.00 -13.18 24.40
C PHE A 420 -16.06 -11.64 24.36
N PRO A 421 -15.42 -10.95 25.34
CA PRO A 421 -15.27 -9.50 25.29
C PRO A 421 -14.56 -9.03 24.02
N ALA A 422 -14.95 -7.85 23.54
CA ALA A 422 -14.29 -7.20 22.42
C ALA A 422 -12.77 -7.03 22.66
N GLY A 423 -11.97 -7.24 21.62
CA GLY A 423 -10.50 -7.10 21.67
C GLY A 423 -9.73 -8.32 22.16
N THR A 424 -10.39 -9.42 22.53
CA THR A 424 -9.68 -10.66 22.93
C THR A 424 -8.88 -11.29 21.78
N GLY A 425 -9.32 -11.14 20.54
CA GLY A 425 -8.63 -11.63 19.33
C GLY A 425 -7.62 -10.66 18.72
N ASP A 426 -7.48 -9.45 19.25
CA ASP A 426 -6.53 -8.43 18.77
C ASP A 426 -6.05 -7.56 19.94
N PRO A 427 -5.07 -8.04 20.73
CA PRO A 427 -4.70 -7.42 22.00
C PRO A 427 -3.90 -6.12 21.80
N LEU A 428 -4.22 -5.10 22.62
CA LEU A 428 -3.43 -3.88 22.69
C LEU A 428 -2.00 -4.17 23.16
N VAL A 429 -1.01 -3.79 22.35
CA VAL A 429 0.41 -3.89 22.70
C VAL A 429 0.87 -2.57 23.32
N VAL A 430 1.49 -2.66 24.50
CA VAL A 430 2.09 -1.52 25.20
C VAL A 430 3.57 -1.77 25.38
N VAL A 431 4.40 -0.87 24.86
CA VAL A 431 5.86 -0.87 25.05
C VAL A 431 6.22 0.21 26.05
N ALA A 432 7.03 -0.14 27.05
CA ALA A 432 7.44 0.77 28.11
C ALA A 432 8.88 0.51 28.51
N ASP A 433 9.53 1.53 29.09
CA ASP A 433 10.82 1.38 29.75
C ASP A 433 10.74 0.30 30.83
N GLN A 434 11.73 -0.59 30.86
CA GLN A 434 11.79 -1.70 31.81
C GLN A 434 11.67 -1.23 33.27
N ALA A 435 12.30 -0.10 33.63
CA ALA A 435 12.25 0.48 34.97
C ALA A 435 10.83 0.92 35.39
N ARG A 436 9.94 1.18 34.44
CA ARG A 436 8.56 1.63 34.67
C ARG A 436 7.52 0.55 34.37
N GLY A 437 7.93 -0.67 34.01
CA GLY A 437 7.03 -1.75 33.58
C GLY A 437 5.93 -2.08 34.58
N ASP A 438 6.26 -2.19 35.87
CA ASP A 438 5.25 -2.50 36.92
C ASP A 438 4.27 -1.35 37.15
N GLN A 439 4.74 -0.11 37.01
CA GLN A 439 3.89 1.07 37.12
C GLN A 439 2.90 1.14 35.94
N VAL A 440 3.39 0.90 34.72
CA VAL A 440 2.56 0.86 33.50
C VAL A 440 1.55 -0.27 33.58
N ARG A 441 1.96 -1.47 34.00
CA ARG A 441 1.04 -2.62 34.18
C ARG A 441 -0.11 -2.28 35.11
N LYS A 442 0.18 -1.69 36.28
CA LYS A 442 -0.85 -1.26 37.24
C LYS A 442 -1.76 -0.17 36.68
N ALA A 443 -1.21 0.80 35.95
CA ALA A 443 -1.99 1.86 35.33
C ALA A 443 -2.95 1.33 34.24
N VAL A 444 -2.46 0.45 33.37
CA VAL A 444 -3.26 -0.18 32.30
C VAL A 444 -4.35 -1.07 32.90
N ALA A 445 -4.01 -1.90 33.90
CA ALA A 445 -4.99 -2.74 34.59
C ALA A 445 -6.08 -1.95 35.33
N GLY A 446 -5.77 -0.73 35.78
CA GLY A 446 -6.75 0.18 36.40
C GLY A 446 -7.57 1.02 35.41
N THR A 447 -7.31 0.92 34.11
CA THR A 447 -8.00 1.72 33.09
C THR A 447 -9.37 1.12 32.77
N LYS A 448 -10.42 1.95 32.78
CA LYS A 448 -11.78 1.51 32.47
C LYS A 448 -11.84 0.89 31.07
N GLY A 449 -12.36 -0.33 30.98
CA GLY A 449 -12.45 -1.09 29.72
C GLY A 449 -11.34 -2.14 29.54
N VAL A 450 -10.32 -2.15 30.40
CA VAL A 450 -9.30 -3.20 30.43
C VAL A 450 -9.66 -4.25 31.47
N VAL A 451 -9.57 -5.53 31.12
CA VAL A 451 -9.68 -6.63 32.07
C VAL A 451 -8.34 -6.76 32.80
N ALA A 452 -8.30 -6.48 34.11
CA ALA A 452 -7.04 -6.37 34.85
C ALA A 452 -6.12 -7.61 34.72
N ASP A 453 -6.72 -8.81 34.72
CA ASP A 453 -5.99 -10.08 34.63
C ASP A 453 -5.50 -10.42 33.21
N SER A 454 -5.91 -9.65 32.18
CA SER A 454 -5.47 -9.87 30.80
C SER A 454 -4.11 -9.21 30.48
N VAL A 455 -3.60 -8.35 31.38
CA VAL A 455 -2.34 -7.60 31.17
C VAL A 455 -1.12 -8.49 31.39
N THR A 456 -0.68 -9.13 30.31
CA THR A 456 0.41 -10.12 30.31
C THR A 456 1.55 -9.73 29.37
N VAL A 457 2.73 -10.31 29.59
CA VAL A 457 3.84 -10.21 28.62
C VAL A 457 3.57 -11.23 27.51
N PRO A 458 3.63 -10.86 26.22
CA PRO A 458 3.44 -11.82 25.14
C PRO A 458 4.49 -12.94 25.17
N PRO A 459 4.13 -14.20 24.83
CA PRO A 459 5.10 -15.29 24.74
C PRO A 459 6.11 -14.99 23.63
N GLY A 460 7.30 -15.58 23.67
CA GLY A 460 8.35 -15.34 22.66
C GLY A 460 9.03 -13.96 22.72
N THR A 461 8.55 -13.02 23.55
CA THR A 461 9.14 -11.68 23.70
C THR A 461 10.51 -11.77 24.37
N LYS A 462 11.56 -11.29 23.71
CA LYS A 462 12.89 -11.18 24.32
C LYS A 462 12.86 -10.12 25.44
N PRO A 463 13.35 -10.40 26.67
CA PRO A 463 13.22 -9.50 27.81
C PRO A 463 14.09 -8.22 27.74
N SER A 464 14.98 -8.08 26.75
CA SER A 464 15.75 -6.85 26.52
C SER A 464 16.35 -6.83 25.10
N SER A 465 16.25 -5.71 24.38
CA SER A 465 17.11 -5.38 23.24
C SER A 465 18.16 -4.36 23.71
N GLY A 466 19.44 -4.68 23.53
CA GLY A 466 20.55 -3.72 23.71
C GLY A 466 20.81 -3.17 25.13
N ALA A 467 21.80 -3.75 25.81
CA ALA A 467 22.53 -3.21 26.97
C ALA A 467 21.76 -2.88 28.28
N ARG A 468 21.42 -3.94 29.04
CA ARG A 468 21.94 -4.21 30.41
C ARG A 468 21.27 -5.47 30.98
N CYS A 469 22.07 -6.50 31.23
CA CYS A 469 21.61 -7.76 31.82
C CYS A 469 21.48 -7.71 33.34
N CYS A 470 20.55 -8.54 33.82
CA CYS A 470 20.44 -9.26 35.11
C CYS A 470 20.26 -8.47 36.42
N SER A 471 19.10 -8.66 37.06
CA SER A 471 18.97 -9.80 38.00
C SER A 471 17.50 -10.19 38.23
N ARG A 472 17.26 -11.48 38.12
CA ARG A 472 16.04 -12.19 38.52
C ARG A 472 16.19 -12.43 40.03
N ARG A 473 15.31 -11.86 40.87
CA ARG A 473 15.22 -12.30 42.27
C ARG A 473 14.30 -13.52 42.36
N PRO A 474 14.78 -14.63 42.91
CA PRO A 474 13.98 -15.45 43.78
C PRO A 474 14.54 -15.36 45.20
N SER A 475 13.67 -15.09 46.17
CA SER A 475 13.89 -15.40 47.59
C SER A 475 12.69 -16.23 48.05
N PRO A 476 12.80 -17.09 49.09
CA PRO A 476 13.80 -17.05 50.18
C PRO A 476 14.39 -18.41 50.61
N THR A 477 15.56 -18.43 51.28
CA THR A 477 15.89 -19.24 52.48
C THR A 477 17.33 -18.95 52.97
N ARG A 478 17.59 -19.30 54.24
CA ARG A 478 18.55 -18.77 55.24
C ARG A 478 20.07 -19.08 55.04
N PRO A 479 20.97 -18.45 55.82
CA PRO A 479 22.41 -18.32 55.54
C PRO A 479 23.29 -19.39 56.23
N THR A 480 24.49 -19.63 55.70
CA THR A 480 25.68 -20.01 56.51
C THR A 480 27.00 -19.98 55.70
N ALA A 481 28.04 -19.49 56.38
CA ALA A 481 29.48 -19.76 56.21
C ALA A 481 30.32 -19.04 55.10
N THR A 482 31.12 -18.07 55.55
CA THR A 482 32.52 -17.76 55.14
C THR A 482 33.53 -18.73 55.82
N PRO A 483 34.87 -18.78 55.53
CA PRO A 483 35.76 -17.78 54.89
C PRO A 483 36.95 -18.29 53.99
N ARG A 484 37.81 -17.33 53.56
CA ARG A 484 39.24 -17.39 53.10
C ARG A 484 39.52 -17.76 51.63
N ASN A 485 40.43 -17.15 50.84
CA ASN A 485 41.55 -16.19 51.00
C ASN A 485 41.75 -15.42 49.66
N GLY A 486 42.21 -14.15 49.68
CA GLY A 486 42.54 -13.32 48.49
C GLY A 486 43.96 -13.56 47.95
N PRO A 487 44.68 -12.56 47.37
CA PRO A 487 44.24 -11.27 46.79
C PRO A 487 44.90 -10.96 45.42
N TRP A 488 44.33 -10.10 44.55
CA TRP A 488 45.13 -9.15 43.72
C TRP A 488 44.28 -7.91 43.40
N SER A 489 44.75 -6.79 43.94
CA SER A 489 44.51 -5.38 43.59
C SER A 489 44.84 -5.07 42.13
N GLY A 490 44.30 -4.04 41.45
CA GLY A 490 43.42 -2.96 41.87
C GLY A 490 43.25 -1.94 40.74
N CYS A 491 42.21 -1.12 40.85
CA CYS A 491 42.16 0.30 40.45
C CYS A 491 40.82 0.86 40.96
N ALA A 492 40.84 1.42 42.16
CA ALA A 492 39.91 2.45 42.62
C ALA A 492 40.64 3.80 42.37
N THR A 493 40.04 4.96 42.10
CA THR A 493 38.90 5.64 42.73
C THR A 493 38.74 7.02 41.99
N PRO A 494 37.88 7.99 42.39
CA PRO A 494 36.41 8.03 42.27
C PRO A 494 35.93 9.31 41.53
N CYS A 495 34.70 9.35 41.00
CA CYS A 495 34.03 10.61 40.71
C CYS A 495 32.72 10.71 41.51
N THR A 496 32.66 11.75 42.33
CA THR A 496 31.63 12.17 43.28
C THR A 496 30.24 12.42 42.68
N PRO A 497 29.17 12.33 43.48
CA PRO A 497 27.80 12.61 43.06
C PRO A 497 27.41 14.08 43.29
N CYS A 498 26.57 14.66 42.43
CA CYS A 498 25.74 15.85 42.73
C CYS A 498 24.73 16.11 41.60
N PRO A 499 23.61 16.81 41.83
CA PRO A 499 22.66 16.70 42.93
C PRO A 499 21.21 16.53 42.41
N THR A 500 20.29 16.14 43.28
CA THR A 500 18.85 16.36 43.08
C THR A 500 18.54 17.87 43.03
N PRO A 501 17.59 18.30 42.18
CA PRO A 501 16.76 19.45 42.49
C PRO A 501 15.28 19.05 42.57
N GLY A 502 14.71 19.24 43.76
CA GLY A 502 13.28 19.22 43.98
C GLY A 502 12.58 20.50 43.49
N ARG A 503 11.25 20.39 43.37
CA ARG A 503 10.25 21.45 43.31
C ARG A 503 10.35 22.43 42.12
N GLY A 504 9.72 22.05 41.00
CA GLY A 504 9.44 22.96 39.88
C GLY A 504 8.15 22.68 39.09
N TRP A 505 7.32 21.71 39.50
CA TRP A 505 6.18 21.26 38.68
C TRP A 505 4.84 22.00 38.93
N ALA A 506 4.79 22.98 39.84
CA ALA A 506 3.57 23.73 40.13
C ALA A 506 3.44 25.08 39.38
N ALA A 507 4.45 25.48 38.59
CA ALA A 507 4.46 26.77 37.88
C ALA A 507 4.17 26.66 36.37
N ALA A 508 4.35 25.48 35.75
CA ALA A 508 4.04 25.27 34.33
C ALA A 508 2.52 25.11 34.06
N ALA A 509 1.76 24.57 35.02
CA ALA A 509 0.32 24.35 34.89
C ALA A 509 -0.51 25.67 34.93
N ARG A 510 0.05 26.79 35.39
CA ARG A 510 -0.62 28.11 35.42
C ARG A 510 -0.34 28.99 34.20
N ARG A 511 0.65 28.65 33.36
CA ARG A 511 0.90 29.37 32.09
C ARG A 511 0.16 28.79 30.89
N CYS A 512 -0.34 27.55 30.96
CA CYS A 512 -1.16 26.96 29.90
C CYS A 512 -2.64 27.41 29.91
N SER A 513 -3.17 27.92 31.03
CA SER A 513 -4.58 28.35 31.12
C SER A 513 -4.84 29.79 30.62
N THR A 514 -3.80 30.54 30.27
CA THR A 514 -3.90 31.93 29.79
C THR A 514 -3.69 32.10 28.28
N TRP A 515 -3.32 31.04 27.55
CA TRP A 515 -3.13 31.10 26.10
C TRP A 515 -4.38 30.74 25.27
N THR A 516 -5.43 30.22 25.90
CA THR A 516 -6.69 29.81 25.24
C THR A 516 -7.77 30.90 25.21
N ARG A 517 -7.45 32.16 25.53
CA ARG A 517 -8.46 33.23 25.65
C ARG A 517 -8.04 34.59 25.10
N ARG A 518 -7.39 34.66 23.93
CA ARG A 518 -7.24 35.92 23.17
C ARG A 518 -6.80 35.69 21.71
N ARG A 519 -7.76 35.54 20.79
CA ARG A 519 -7.90 36.42 19.61
C ARG A 519 -9.15 36.05 18.81
N ARG A 520 -10.08 37.00 18.83
CA ARG A 520 -11.28 37.13 18.01
C ARG A 520 -10.90 37.39 16.55
N THR A 521 -11.66 36.77 15.65
CA THR A 521 -12.22 37.31 14.40
C THR A 521 -11.64 38.64 13.89
N THR A 522 -11.00 38.63 12.71
CA THR A 522 -11.28 39.54 11.57
C THR A 522 -10.33 39.31 10.38
N THR A 523 -10.92 39.38 9.18
CA THR A 523 -10.36 39.84 7.88
C THR A 523 -9.20 39.07 7.24
N TRP A 524 -9.53 38.07 6.41
CA TRP A 524 -8.75 37.68 5.20
C TRP A 524 -9.73 37.39 4.05
N TRP A 525 -10.54 38.40 3.70
CA TRP A 525 -11.41 38.42 2.52
C TRP A 525 -11.29 39.82 1.90
N SER A 526 -10.17 40.08 1.21
CA SER A 526 -10.00 41.17 0.22
C SER A 526 -8.53 41.30 -0.16
N SER A 527 -8.09 40.56 -1.17
CA SER A 527 -7.09 40.99 -2.17
C SER A 527 -6.56 39.77 -2.93
N ARG A 528 -7.14 39.54 -4.11
CA ARG A 528 -6.50 39.02 -5.34
C ARG A 528 -7.59 38.65 -6.37
N ARG A 529 -8.52 39.59 -6.59
CA ARG A 529 -9.19 39.75 -7.88
C ARG A 529 -8.25 40.57 -8.78
N SER A 530 -7.24 39.94 -9.38
CA SER A 530 -6.46 40.58 -10.45
C SER A 530 -5.69 39.60 -11.36
N TRP A 531 -5.91 38.28 -11.23
CA TRP A 531 -5.18 37.27 -12.01
C TRP A 531 -6.02 36.50 -13.04
N TRP A 532 -7.26 36.93 -13.29
CA TRP A 532 -8.21 36.25 -14.20
C TRP A 532 -8.62 37.12 -15.38
N SER A 533 -7.64 37.72 -16.07
CA SER A 533 -7.89 38.39 -17.37
C SER A 533 -6.74 38.24 -18.38
N SER A 534 -5.79 37.33 -18.17
CA SER A 534 -4.76 37.01 -19.15
C SER A 534 -4.18 35.61 -18.89
N CYS A 535 -4.90 34.58 -19.32
CA CYS A 535 -4.37 33.27 -19.72
C CYS A 535 -5.45 32.49 -20.47
#